data_AF-A0A6A5KWV6-F1
#
_entry.id   AF-A0A6A5KWV6-F1
#
_cell.length_a   1.000
_cell.length_b   1.000
_cell.length_c   1.000
_cell.angle_alpha   90.00
_cell.angle_beta   90.00
_cell.angle_gamma   90.00
#
_symmetry.space_group_name_H-M   'P 1'
#
loop_
_entity.id
_entity.type
_entity.pdbx_description
1 polymer ?
#
loop_
_entity_poly.entity_id
_entity_poly.type
_entity_poly.pdbx_seq_one_letter_code
_entity_poly.pdbx_strand_id
1 'polypeptide(L)'
;MTPCRQPIQDTTTAPSHPFAGLSMDPPAIPRRKKAPTLRESDWEPYKARIIELHITQKRPLPEVRLLIEKEYGFTAEIRQYRSRVSQWKLDKNIKPDEMKAIVRRRQQRTLLEPEKPGLKFRVRSQVVEPLKIERWMKRHDVRESMPYALSPAACK
;
A
#
# COMPACT_ATOMS: atom_id res chain seq x y z
N MET A 1 -2.83 89.23 16.69
CA MET A 1 -1.57 88.46 16.74
C MET A 1 -1.73 87.23 15.84
N THR A 2 -1.22 87.33 14.62
CA THR A 2 -0.40 86.36 13.85
C THR A 2 -0.41 84.88 14.27
N PRO A 3 -0.20 83.93 13.33
CA PRO A 3 -0.81 83.76 12.01
C PRO A 3 -1.22 82.29 11.71
N CYS A 4 -1.84 82.10 10.53
CA CYS A 4 -1.93 80.83 9.81
C CYS A 4 -0.59 80.08 9.76
N ARG A 5 -0.63 78.75 9.94
CA ARG A 5 0.45 77.86 9.52
C ARG A 5 -0.14 76.68 8.75
N GLN A 6 -0.10 76.78 7.43
CA GLN A 6 -0.24 75.64 6.54
C GLN A 6 1.00 74.74 6.68
N PRO A 7 0.87 73.40 6.61
CA PRO A 7 1.98 72.54 6.28
C PRO A 7 2.03 72.32 4.76
N ILE A 8 3.01 72.98 4.15
CA ILE A 8 3.98 72.47 3.16
C ILE A 8 3.55 71.30 2.27
N GLN A 9 3.57 71.59 0.97
CA GLN A 9 3.72 70.62 -0.10
C GLN A 9 5.21 70.32 -0.21
N ASP A 10 5.61 69.05 -0.11
CA ASP A 10 6.89 68.61 -0.62
C ASP A 10 6.69 67.33 -1.43
N THR A 11 6.96 67.49 -2.71
CA THR A 11 7.08 66.45 -3.72
C THR A 11 8.38 65.70 -3.47
N THR A 12 8.31 64.37 -3.34
CA THR A 12 9.49 63.53 -3.56
C THR A 12 9.06 62.09 -3.83
N THR A 13 9.04 61.79 -5.12
CA THR A 13 9.57 60.57 -5.72
C THR A 13 9.34 59.29 -4.95
N ALA A 14 8.22 58.63 -5.27
CA ALA A 14 8.14 57.19 -5.12
C ALA A 14 9.33 56.57 -5.88
N PRO A 15 10.14 55.68 -5.26
CA PRO A 15 11.01 54.83 -6.04
C PRO A 15 10.09 53.92 -6.84
N SER A 16 9.95 54.24 -8.12
CA SER A 16 9.57 53.29 -9.15
C SER A 16 10.69 52.25 -9.21
N HIS A 17 10.72 51.35 -8.23
CA HIS A 17 11.27 50.03 -8.49
C HIS A 17 10.33 49.44 -9.54
N PRO A 18 10.82 49.14 -10.75
CA PRO A 18 10.03 48.32 -11.64
C PRO A 18 9.73 47.06 -10.83
N PHE A 19 8.44 46.76 -10.66
CA PHE A 19 8.00 45.44 -10.27
C PHE A 19 8.39 44.55 -11.46
N ALA A 20 9.69 44.26 -11.55
CA ALA A 20 10.25 43.34 -12.51
C ALA A 20 9.49 42.07 -12.27
N GLY A 21 8.66 41.71 -13.25
CA GLY A 21 7.80 40.55 -13.18
C GLY A 21 8.63 39.36 -12.75
N LEU A 22 8.48 38.97 -11.48
CA LEU A 22 8.77 37.61 -11.07
C LEU A 22 7.73 36.80 -11.83
N SER A 23 8.11 36.38 -13.04
CA SER A 23 7.37 35.43 -13.83
C SER A 23 7.01 34.30 -12.89
N MET A 24 5.71 34.12 -12.66
CA MET A 24 5.13 33.02 -11.88
C MET A 24 5.29 31.71 -12.66
N ASP A 25 6.45 31.48 -13.27
CA ASP A 25 6.82 30.19 -13.78
C ASP A 25 7.10 29.30 -12.56
N PRO A 26 6.32 28.23 -12.36
CA PRO A 26 6.60 27.28 -11.29
C PRO A 26 8.06 26.84 -11.43
N PRO A 27 8.86 26.84 -10.34
CA PRO A 27 10.23 26.35 -10.42
C PRO A 27 10.18 24.95 -11.02
N ALA A 28 10.93 24.74 -12.11
CA ALA A 28 10.98 23.46 -12.79
C ALA A 28 11.64 22.43 -11.86
N ILE A 29 10.86 21.84 -10.94
CA ILE A 29 11.33 20.77 -10.07
C ILE A 29 11.69 19.60 -10.98
N PRO A 30 12.96 19.16 -11.01
CA PRO A 30 13.35 18.05 -11.85
C PRO A 30 12.53 16.81 -11.47
N ARG A 31 11.88 16.19 -12.46
CA ARG A 31 11.10 14.97 -12.25
C ARG A 31 12.03 13.90 -11.69
N ARG A 32 11.64 13.31 -10.54
CA ARG A 32 12.39 12.20 -9.94
C ARG A 32 12.49 11.06 -10.93
N LYS A 33 13.70 10.53 -11.14
CA LYS A 33 13.92 9.36 -12.00
C LYS A 33 13.08 8.19 -11.46
N LYS A 34 12.39 7.50 -12.35
CA LYS A 34 11.60 6.32 -12.00
C LYS A 34 12.55 5.22 -11.50
N ALA A 35 12.10 4.45 -10.52
CA ALA A 35 12.86 3.30 -10.04
C ALA A 35 13.15 2.32 -11.21
N PRO A 36 14.35 1.70 -11.27
CA PRO A 36 14.67 0.71 -12.29
C PRO A 36 13.68 -0.45 -12.26
N THR A 37 13.24 -0.92 -13.43
CA THR A 37 12.40 -2.11 -13.54
C THR A 37 13.29 -3.35 -13.45
N LEU A 38 13.38 -3.92 -12.25
CA LEU A 38 14.16 -5.13 -11.99
C LEU A 38 13.40 -6.37 -12.48
N ARG A 39 14.08 -7.27 -13.19
CA ARG A 39 13.52 -8.53 -13.70
C ARG A 39 13.32 -9.53 -12.56
N GLU A 40 12.60 -10.63 -12.81
CA GLU A 40 12.39 -11.66 -11.77
C GLU A 40 13.67 -12.44 -11.47
N SER A 41 14.50 -12.65 -12.49
CA SER A 41 15.84 -13.27 -12.41
C SER A 41 16.73 -12.59 -11.38
N ASP A 42 16.67 -11.25 -11.30
CA ASP A 42 17.53 -10.45 -10.44
C ASP A 42 17.23 -10.71 -8.95
N TRP A 43 16.07 -11.29 -8.62
CA TRP A 43 15.65 -11.57 -7.24
C TRP A 43 15.91 -13.00 -6.80
N GLU A 44 16.16 -13.93 -7.71
CA GLU A 44 16.40 -15.33 -7.39
C GLU A 44 17.54 -15.55 -6.38
N PRO A 45 18.73 -14.93 -6.52
CA PRO A 45 19.82 -15.16 -5.57
C PRO A 45 19.50 -14.60 -4.17
N TYR A 46 18.72 -13.52 -4.09
CA TYR A 46 18.38 -12.86 -2.83
C TYR A 46 17.11 -13.41 -2.19
N LYS A 47 16.29 -14.16 -2.94
CA LYS A 47 14.99 -14.65 -2.50
C LYS A 47 15.08 -15.43 -1.20
N ALA A 48 15.99 -16.40 -1.10
CA ALA A 48 16.15 -17.21 0.10
C ALA A 48 16.44 -16.34 1.35
N ARG A 49 17.36 -15.38 1.20
CA ARG A 49 17.74 -14.46 2.28
C ARG A 49 16.61 -13.51 2.67
N ILE A 50 15.90 -12.95 1.69
CA ILE A 50 14.74 -12.08 1.93
C ILE A 50 13.65 -12.85 2.70
N ILE A 51 13.39 -14.11 2.33
CA ILE A 51 12.41 -14.96 3.00
C ILE A 51 12.83 -15.24 4.43
N GLU A 52 14.08 -15.58 4.67
CA GLU A 52 14.62 -15.80 6.01
C GLU A 52 14.45 -14.56 6.91
N LEU A 53 14.89 -13.39 6.44
CA LEU A 53 14.78 -12.14 7.18
C LEU A 53 13.32 -11.75 7.44
N HIS A 54 12.44 -11.92 6.45
CA HIS A 54 11.06 -11.47 6.56
C HIS A 54 10.13 -12.44 7.30
N ILE A 55 10.30 -13.76 7.10
CA ILE A 55 9.42 -14.80 7.64
C ILE A 55 9.98 -15.36 8.94
N THR A 56 11.25 -15.77 8.94
CA THR A 56 11.89 -16.38 10.12
C THR A 56 12.16 -15.32 11.19
N GLN A 57 12.78 -14.21 10.80
CA GLN A 57 13.15 -13.15 11.74
C GLN A 57 12.07 -12.07 11.93
N LYS A 58 10.96 -12.13 11.17
CA LYS A 58 9.83 -11.19 11.21
C LYS A 58 10.23 -9.72 11.07
N ARG A 59 11.34 -9.43 10.39
CA ARG A 59 11.80 -8.05 10.19
C ARG A 59 10.91 -7.29 9.20
N PRO A 60 10.67 -5.98 9.41
CA PRO A 60 9.91 -5.15 8.49
C PRO A 60 10.69 -4.95 7.17
N LEU A 61 9.97 -4.85 6.05
CA LEU A 61 10.57 -4.74 4.70
C LEU A 61 11.60 -3.60 4.51
N PRO A 62 11.46 -2.41 5.15
CA PRO A 62 12.49 -1.38 5.08
C PRO A 62 13.84 -1.84 5.65
N GLU A 63 13.82 -2.62 6.73
CA GLU A 63 15.02 -3.15 7.36
C GLU A 63 15.62 -4.29 6.53
N VAL A 64 14.78 -5.18 6.00
CA VAL A 64 15.21 -6.25 5.07
C VAL A 64 15.93 -5.65 3.87
N ARG A 65 15.40 -4.57 3.30
CA ARG A 65 16.06 -3.85 2.19
C ARG A 65 17.45 -3.35 2.59
N LEU A 66 17.59 -2.69 3.74
CA LEU A 66 18.89 -2.17 4.18
C LEU A 66 19.92 -3.29 4.39
N LEU A 67 19.49 -4.43 4.93
CA LEU A 67 20.35 -5.59 5.12
C LEU A 67 20.81 -6.18 3.79
N ILE A 68 19.89 -6.38 2.84
CA ILE A 68 20.23 -6.90 1.51
C ILE A 68 21.14 -5.93 0.74
N GLU A 69 20.89 -4.63 0.85
CA GLU A 69 21.75 -3.58 0.27
C GLU A 69 23.15 -3.59 0.89
N LYS A 70 23.26 -3.81 2.21
CA LYS A 70 24.55 -3.89 2.90
C LYS A 70 25.32 -5.19 2.62
N GLU A 71 24.63 -6.34 2.57
CA GLU A 71 25.24 -7.66 2.39
C GLU A 71 25.61 -7.92 0.92
N TYR A 72 24.78 -7.49 -0.03
CA TYR A 72 24.91 -7.85 -1.45
C TYR A 72 25.02 -6.65 -2.40
N GLY A 73 24.88 -5.41 -1.91
CA GLY A 73 24.87 -4.22 -2.77
C GLY A 73 23.62 -4.08 -3.64
N PHE A 74 22.56 -4.86 -3.36
CA PHE A 74 21.35 -4.87 -4.19
C PHE A 74 20.37 -3.77 -3.76
N THR A 75 20.34 -2.68 -4.52
CA THR A 75 19.43 -1.56 -4.29
C THR A 75 18.11 -1.74 -5.05
N ALA A 76 17.00 -1.83 -4.31
CA ALA A 76 15.65 -1.92 -4.87
C ALA A 76 14.63 -1.13 -4.03
N GLU A 77 13.51 -0.73 -4.63
CA GLU A 77 12.46 0.04 -3.96
C GLU A 77 11.61 -0.85 -3.04
N ILE A 78 11.16 -0.32 -1.89
CA ILE A 78 10.31 -1.04 -0.92
C ILE A 78 9.05 -1.59 -1.60
N ARG A 79 8.47 -0.87 -2.57
CA ARG A 79 7.31 -1.33 -3.33
C ARG A 79 7.62 -2.60 -4.15
N GLN A 80 8.83 -2.73 -4.68
CA GLN A 80 9.27 -3.92 -5.41
C GLN A 80 9.39 -5.12 -4.46
N TYR A 81 9.97 -4.94 -3.27
CA TYR A 81 9.99 -5.98 -2.23
C TYR A 81 8.58 -6.46 -1.87
N ARG A 82 7.63 -5.55 -1.64
CA ARG A 82 6.22 -5.90 -1.38
C ARG A 82 5.62 -6.73 -2.51
N SER A 83 5.86 -6.33 -3.76
CA SER A 83 5.38 -7.05 -4.94
C SER A 83 5.94 -8.47 -4.98
N ARG A 84 7.26 -8.62 -4.77
CA ARG A 84 7.96 -9.90 -4.78
C ARG A 84 7.48 -10.84 -3.66
N VAL A 85 7.31 -10.33 -2.45
CA VAL A 85 6.74 -11.11 -1.33
C VAL A 85 5.31 -11.56 -1.64
N SER A 86 4.49 -10.72 -2.28
CA SER A 86 3.13 -11.08 -2.70
C SER A 86 3.12 -12.12 -3.83
N GLN A 87 4.05 -12.03 -4.79
CA GLN A 87 4.24 -13.03 -5.85
C GLN A 87 4.67 -14.39 -5.28
N TRP A 88 5.57 -14.41 -4.30
CA TRP A 88 5.98 -15.63 -3.61
C TRP A 88 4.92 -16.21 -2.68
N LYS A 89 3.74 -15.55 -2.57
CA LYS A 89 2.63 -15.94 -1.69
C LYS A 89 3.05 -16.04 -0.22
N LEU A 90 4.02 -15.22 0.20
CA LEU A 90 4.54 -15.17 1.57
C LEU A 90 3.98 -13.99 2.37
N ASP A 91 2.88 -13.42 1.92
CA ASP A 91 2.19 -12.34 2.61
C ASP A 91 1.59 -12.85 3.93
N LYS A 92 1.69 -12.04 4.99
CA LYS A 92 1.04 -12.26 6.29
C LYS A 92 -0.48 -12.11 6.21
N ASN A 93 -0.97 -11.40 5.19
CA ASN A 93 -2.38 -11.14 4.99
C ASN A 93 -3.02 -12.19 4.07
N ILE A 94 -4.23 -12.61 4.44
CA ILE A 94 -5.07 -13.49 3.62
C ILE A 94 -5.66 -12.66 2.48
N LYS A 95 -5.44 -13.09 1.24
CA LYS A 95 -5.96 -12.39 0.06
C LYS A 95 -7.49 -12.51 -0.01
N PRO A 96 -8.19 -11.53 -0.62
CA PRO A 96 -9.65 -11.59 -0.73
C PRO A 96 -10.12 -12.86 -1.44
N ASP A 97 -9.40 -13.34 -2.45
CA ASP A 97 -9.76 -14.56 -3.18
C ASP A 97 -9.56 -15.84 -2.35
N GLU A 98 -8.55 -15.87 -1.48
CA GLU A 98 -8.38 -16.96 -0.51
C GLU A 98 -9.51 -16.94 0.52
N MET A 99 -9.93 -15.75 0.97
CA MET A 99 -11.06 -15.59 1.90
C MET A 99 -12.39 -16.01 1.25
N LYS A 100 -12.62 -15.65 -0.02
CA LYS A 100 -13.78 -16.11 -0.81
C LYS A 100 -13.87 -17.64 -0.84
N ALA A 101 -12.74 -18.31 -1.08
CA ALA A 101 -12.69 -19.77 -1.10
C ALA A 101 -13.02 -20.38 0.27
N ILE A 102 -12.53 -19.77 1.36
CA ILE A 102 -12.86 -20.17 2.73
C ILE A 102 -14.36 -20.02 3.00
N VAL A 103 -14.94 -18.87 2.65
CA VAL A 103 -16.37 -18.60 2.84
C VAL A 103 -17.22 -19.64 2.10
N ARG A 104 -16.89 -19.92 0.83
CA ARG A 104 -17.58 -20.98 0.06
C ARG A 104 -17.54 -22.32 0.79
N ARG A 105 -16.36 -22.71 1.27
CA ARG A 105 -16.18 -23.99 1.94
C ARG A 105 -16.93 -24.03 3.28
N ARG A 106 -17.00 -22.91 4.00
CA ARG A 106 -17.81 -22.77 5.23
C ARG A 106 -19.29 -22.95 4.92
N GLN A 107 -19.83 -22.19 3.98
CA GLN A 107 -21.24 -22.26 3.58
C GLN A 107 -21.62 -23.65 3.07
N GLN A 108 -20.81 -24.27 2.21
CA GLN A 108 -21.05 -25.61 1.70
C GLN A 108 -21.17 -26.64 2.83
N ARG A 109 -20.29 -26.54 3.85
CA ARG A 109 -20.35 -27.44 5.01
C ARG A 109 -21.56 -27.16 5.89
N THR A 110 -21.90 -25.90 6.12
CA THR A 110 -23.11 -25.52 6.87
C THR A 110 -24.38 -26.09 6.22
N LEU A 111 -24.45 -26.08 4.88
CA LEU A 111 -25.59 -26.57 4.12
C LEU A 111 -25.66 -28.11 4.01
N LEU A 112 -24.51 -28.78 3.81
CA LEU A 112 -24.47 -30.22 3.53
C LEU A 112 -24.20 -31.08 4.77
N GLU A 113 -23.53 -30.55 5.79
CA GLU A 113 -23.01 -31.32 6.92
C GLU A 113 -23.20 -30.56 8.27
N PRO A 114 -24.45 -30.26 8.67
CA PRO A 114 -24.72 -29.46 9.87
C PRO A 114 -24.29 -30.13 11.18
N GLU A 115 -24.15 -31.46 11.19
CA GLU A 115 -23.80 -32.23 12.39
C GLU A 115 -22.30 -32.19 12.73
N LYS A 116 -21.44 -31.71 11.82
CA LYS A 116 -19.99 -31.72 12.02
C LYS A 116 -19.49 -30.46 12.74
N PRO A 117 -18.46 -30.58 13.60
CA PRO A 117 -17.90 -29.43 14.31
C PRO A 117 -17.28 -28.41 13.36
N GLY A 118 -17.17 -27.16 13.84
CA GLY A 118 -16.68 -26.01 13.08
C GLY A 118 -15.28 -26.22 12.49
N LEU A 119 -15.11 -25.89 11.21
CA LEU A 119 -13.87 -26.11 10.47
C LEU A 119 -12.84 -25.02 10.78
N LYS A 120 -11.64 -25.45 11.21
CA LYS A 120 -10.48 -24.55 11.34
C LYS A 120 -9.77 -24.44 10.00
N PHE A 121 -9.85 -23.28 9.36
CA PHE A 121 -9.17 -23.04 8.09
C PHE A 121 -7.71 -22.65 8.34
N ARG A 122 -6.79 -23.26 7.58
CA ARG A 122 -5.38 -22.86 7.53
C ARG A 122 -5.08 -22.39 6.12
N VAL A 123 -4.64 -21.14 5.99
CA VAL A 123 -4.16 -20.56 4.73
C VAL A 123 -2.68 -20.30 4.89
N ARG A 124 -1.87 -21.00 4.08
CA ARG A 124 -0.40 -20.98 4.16
C ARG A 124 0.05 -21.42 5.57
N SER A 125 0.47 -20.47 6.41
CA SER A 125 0.89 -20.73 7.80
C SER A 125 -0.01 -20.07 8.84
N GLN A 126 -1.13 -19.47 8.44
CA GLN A 126 -2.04 -18.74 9.33
C GLN A 126 -3.35 -19.49 9.51
N VAL A 127 -3.76 -19.63 10.77
CA VAL A 127 -5.10 -20.12 11.13
C VAL A 127 -6.07 -18.96 10.97
N VAL A 128 -7.14 -19.16 10.21
CA VAL A 128 -8.17 -18.14 9.99
C VAL A 128 -9.21 -18.28 11.08
N GLU A 129 -9.29 -17.26 11.93
CA GLU A 129 -10.31 -17.19 12.97
C GLU A 129 -11.72 -17.06 12.37
N PRO A 130 -12.73 -17.72 12.95
CA PRO A 130 -14.11 -17.67 12.44
C PRO A 130 -14.68 -16.25 12.42
N LEU A 131 -14.36 -15.42 13.41
CA LEU A 131 -14.76 -14.01 13.47
C LEU A 131 -14.19 -13.18 12.32
N LYS A 132 -13.00 -13.54 11.82
CA LYS A 132 -12.39 -12.86 10.67
C LYS A 132 -13.18 -13.13 9.39
N ILE A 133 -13.70 -14.34 9.25
CA ILE A 133 -14.56 -14.76 8.15
C ILE A 133 -15.88 -13.98 8.23
N GLU A 134 -16.51 -13.92 9.40
CA GLU A 134 -17.78 -13.20 9.61
C GLU A 134 -17.67 -11.70 9.33
N ARG A 135 -16.62 -11.03 9.84
CA ARG A 135 -16.37 -9.61 9.53
C ARG A 135 -16.13 -9.40 8.03
N TRP A 136 -15.52 -10.36 7.35
CA TRP A 136 -15.33 -10.26 5.90
C TRP A 136 -16.66 -10.41 5.16
N MET A 137 -17.49 -11.39 5.54
CA MET A 137 -18.82 -11.61 4.97
C MET A 137 -19.73 -10.39 5.16
N LYS A 138 -19.78 -9.81 6.37
CA LYS A 138 -20.54 -8.58 6.65
C LYS A 138 -20.10 -7.40 5.80
N ARG A 139 -18.79 -7.26 5.53
CA ARG A 139 -18.27 -6.19 4.66
C ARG A 139 -18.55 -6.39 3.18
N HIS A 140 -18.74 -7.64 2.74
CA HIS A 140 -18.99 -7.98 1.34
C HIS A 140 -20.46 -8.38 1.08
N ASP A 141 -21.35 -8.13 2.05
CA ASP A 141 -22.77 -8.48 2.03
C ASP A 141 -23.06 -9.94 1.62
N VAL A 142 -22.19 -10.86 2.09
CA VAL A 142 -22.36 -12.29 1.80
C VAL A 142 -23.20 -12.94 2.88
N ARG A 143 -24.38 -13.44 2.50
CA ARG A 143 -25.30 -14.16 3.39
C ARG A 143 -24.79 -15.59 3.65
N GLU A 144 -24.76 -16.01 4.92
CA GLU A 144 -24.35 -17.38 5.31
C GLU A 144 -25.27 -18.46 4.68
N SER A 145 -26.54 -18.15 4.50
CA SER A 145 -27.56 -19.08 3.98
C SER A 145 -27.53 -19.29 2.46
N MET A 146 -26.75 -18.52 1.71
CA MET A 146 -26.73 -18.60 0.23
C MET A 146 -25.31 -18.95 -0.25
N PRO A 147 -25.13 -20.04 -1.03
CA PRO A 147 -23.82 -20.41 -1.54
C PRO A 147 -23.18 -19.23 -2.28
N TYR A 148 -21.98 -18.82 -1.87
CA TYR A 148 -21.24 -17.74 -2.51
C TYR A 148 -20.80 -18.17 -3.92
N ALA A 149 -21.71 -18.09 -4.89
CA ALA A 149 -21.39 -18.09 -6.31
C ALA A 149 -20.66 -16.77 -6.60
N LEU A 150 -19.54 -16.82 -7.32
CA LEU A 150 -19.03 -15.60 -7.95
C LEU A 150 -20.18 -15.04 -8.76
N SER A 151 -20.67 -13.85 -8.42
CA SER A 151 -21.53 -13.12 -9.34
C SER A 151 -20.82 -13.12 -10.69
N PRO A 152 -21.47 -13.56 -11.80
CA PRO A 152 -20.86 -13.62 -13.12
C PRO A 152 -20.37 -12.26 -13.65
N ALA A 153 -20.63 -11.16 -12.93
CA ALA A 153 -20.40 -9.79 -13.37
C ALA A 153 -18.93 -9.31 -13.35
N ALA A 154 -17.94 -10.21 -13.39
CA ALA A 154 -16.52 -9.84 -13.45
C ALA A 154 -15.77 -10.48 -14.63
N CYS A 155 -16.36 -10.35 -15.82
CA CYS A 155 -15.63 -10.31 -17.10
C CYS A 155 -15.93 -8.96 -17.74
N LYS A 156 -15.08 -7.96 -17.50
CA LYS A 156 -14.90 -6.76 -18.35
C LYS A 156 -13.45 -6.35 -18.28
#